data_AF-A0A8T9BHJ8-F1
#
_entry.id   AF-A0A8T9BHJ8-F1
#
_cell.length_a   1.000
_cell.length_b   1.000
_cell.length_c   1.000
_cell.angle_alpha   90.00
_cell.angle_beta   90.00
_cell.angle_gamma   90.00
#
_symmetry.space_group_name_H-M   'P 1'
#
loop_
_entity.id
_entity.type
_entity.pdbx_description
1 polymer ?
#
loop_
_entity_poly.entity_id
_entity_poly.type
_entity_poly.pdbx_seq_one_letter_code
_entity_poly.pdbx_strand_id
1 'polypeptide(L)'
;MFARSALRVARAAAAPSVPKVSRAAFSAATKLRNAEFVGEKEVPVVTFAHGDAQRSTFIVDQAQAKSNPDAVTPLSQEVYDSMPPSLQRMTIKGKTVIVTGAARGLGNMMARACIEAGAKNMIIFDANPELGVASAAELHKATGSKIPVEFFPIDVRDAVAIEQAVTAITEKYGAPDILINSAGIADSNIPAEKYDHEMWRRLIDINLNGSFFMSQSVGKAMMAANKPGSIVLVASMSGSIVNYPQEQSCYNASKAGVIQFGKSLAAEWAKYDIRVNCISPGYMDTALNNVPKLDGQKKMWKSMTPQGRLGAVNDLNGLAVFLSSDASAYMTGANVAIDGGYTLY
;
A
#
# COMPACT_ATOMS: atom_id res chain seq x y z
N MET A 1 -16.74 6.53 -74.78
CA MET A 1 -16.52 5.64 -73.62
C MET A 1 -16.88 6.40 -72.34
N PHE A 2 -17.25 5.70 -71.27
CA PHE A 2 -17.54 6.14 -69.88
C PHE A 2 -17.47 7.66 -69.57
N ALA A 3 -18.58 8.40 -69.32
CA ALA A 3 -19.52 8.36 -68.16
C ALA A 3 -19.03 9.17 -66.93
N ARG A 4 -19.87 9.81 -66.09
CA ARG A 4 -21.20 10.49 -66.21
C ARG A 4 -21.58 11.05 -64.82
N SER A 5 -22.00 12.33 -64.72
CA SER A 5 -22.76 12.90 -63.56
C SER A 5 -22.04 12.94 -62.18
N ALA A 6 -22.49 13.64 -61.11
CA ALA A 6 -23.73 14.40 -60.85
C ALA A 6 -23.47 15.75 -60.11
N LEU A 7 -24.51 16.39 -59.53
CA LEU A 7 -24.56 17.85 -59.32
C LEU A 7 -25.41 18.27 -58.07
N ARG A 8 -24.96 19.30 -57.32
CA ARG A 8 -25.71 20.08 -56.26
C ARG A 8 -26.03 19.36 -54.92
N VAL A 9 -26.35 20.03 -53.80
CA VAL A 9 -26.80 21.45 -53.58
C VAL A 9 -25.69 22.43 -53.10
N ALA A 10 -25.62 23.12 -51.94
CA ALA A 10 -26.42 23.23 -50.70
C ALA A 10 -26.36 24.67 -50.06
N ARG A 11 -26.31 24.79 -48.72
CA ARG A 11 -26.40 26.00 -47.83
C ARG A 11 -25.66 25.70 -46.52
N ALA A 12 -25.19 26.63 -45.65
CA ALA A 12 -24.97 28.09 -45.59
C ALA A 12 -23.84 28.30 -44.52
N ALA A 13 -23.31 29.47 -44.13
CA ALA A 13 -23.75 30.87 -44.19
C ALA A 13 -22.54 31.84 -44.19
N ALA A 14 -22.78 33.16 -44.25
CA ALA A 14 -21.73 34.19 -44.24
C ALA A 14 -21.21 34.49 -42.82
N ALA A 15 -19.90 34.68 -42.67
CA ALA A 15 -19.26 35.15 -41.44
C ALA A 15 -18.98 36.67 -41.51
N PRO A 16 -19.27 37.46 -40.45
CA PRO A 16 -19.00 38.90 -40.42
C PRO A 16 -17.50 39.20 -40.20
N SER A 17 -17.03 40.33 -40.74
CA SER A 17 -15.64 40.78 -40.62
C SER A 17 -15.34 41.45 -39.28
N VAL A 18 -14.25 41.04 -38.64
CA VAL A 18 -13.72 41.67 -37.41
C VAL A 18 -12.52 42.58 -37.79
N PRO A 19 -12.41 43.83 -37.27
CA PRO A 19 -11.32 44.74 -37.60
C PRO A 19 -9.94 44.27 -37.13
N LYS A 20 -8.88 44.63 -37.88
CA LYS A 20 -7.48 44.41 -37.48
C LYS A 20 -7.08 45.41 -36.39
N VAL A 21 -6.82 44.95 -35.17
CA VAL A 21 -6.15 45.72 -34.12
C VAL A 21 -4.63 45.57 -34.26
N SER A 22 -3.89 46.67 -34.16
CA SER A 22 -2.44 46.71 -34.28
C SER A 22 -1.73 46.04 -33.10
N ARG A 23 -0.84 45.07 -33.37
CA ARG A 23 0.13 44.59 -32.38
C ARG A 23 1.23 45.64 -32.18
N ALA A 24 1.27 46.29 -31.03
CA ALA A 24 2.44 47.04 -30.59
C ALA A 24 3.59 46.08 -30.26
N ALA A 25 4.79 46.36 -30.76
CA ALA A 25 5.97 45.56 -30.49
C ALA A 25 6.66 46.05 -29.20
N PHE A 26 6.50 45.30 -28.10
CA PHE A 26 7.25 45.57 -26.87
C PHE A 26 8.68 45.01 -26.98
N SER A 27 9.63 45.92 -27.25
CA SER A 27 11.05 45.65 -27.04
C SER A 27 11.38 45.90 -25.56
N ALA A 28 11.70 44.83 -24.84
CA ALA A 28 12.16 44.90 -23.44
C ALA A 28 13.28 43.89 -23.20
N ALA A 29 14.45 44.16 -23.77
CA ALA A 29 15.68 43.36 -23.57
C ALA A 29 16.29 43.60 -22.17
N THR A 30 15.51 43.37 -21.12
CA THR A 30 15.95 43.46 -19.73
C THR A 30 16.86 42.26 -19.44
N LYS A 31 18.14 42.53 -19.13
CA LYS A 31 19.08 41.48 -18.71
C LYS A 31 18.51 40.76 -17.48
N LEU A 32 18.24 39.47 -17.61
CA LEU A 32 18.12 38.57 -16.46
C LEU A 32 19.48 38.54 -15.76
N ARG A 33 19.64 39.39 -14.74
CA ARG A 33 20.64 39.17 -13.69
C ARG A 33 20.27 37.87 -12.97
N ASN A 34 21.28 37.19 -12.44
CA ASN A 34 21.13 35.97 -11.68
C ASN A 34 19.98 36.11 -10.66
N ALA A 35 18.94 35.29 -10.79
CA ALA A 35 17.95 35.13 -9.75
C ALA A 35 18.59 34.32 -8.64
N GLU A 36 19.23 35.01 -7.69
CA GLU A 36 19.65 34.41 -6.44
C GLU A 36 18.39 33.91 -5.74
N PHE A 37 18.25 32.59 -5.60
CA PHE A 37 17.22 31.97 -4.77
C PHE A 37 17.54 32.26 -3.31
N VAL A 38 17.13 33.44 -2.84
CA VAL A 38 17.15 33.80 -1.42
C VAL A 38 16.24 32.81 -0.71
N GLY A 39 16.82 31.97 0.15
CA GLY A 39 16.08 31.06 1.02
C GLY A 39 15.37 31.85 2.11
N GLU A 40 14.18 32.36 1.80
CA GLU A 40 13.30 33.04 2.77
C GLU A 40 12.96 32.06 3.90
N LYS A 41 13.55 32.29 5.09
CA LYS A 41 13.26 31.54 6.32
C LYS A 41 11.90 31.91 6.94
N GLU A 42 11.28 32.93 6.38
CA GLU A 42 10.12 33.65 6.87
C GLU A 42 9.04 33.65 5.77
N VAL A 43 8.05 32.77 5.90
CA VAL A 43 6.95 32.69 4.93
C VAL A 43 5.78 33.53 5.45
N PRO A 44 5.28 34.54 4.73
CA PRO A 44 4.08 35.28 5.14
C PRO A 44 2.83 34.39 4.99
N VAL A 45 2.13 34.18 6.10
CA VAL A 45 0.93 33.33 6.19
C VAL A 45 -0.29 34.18 6.55
N VAL A 46 -1.43 33.86 5.92
CA VAL A 46 -2.75 34.35 6.33
C VAL A 46 -3.51 33.18 6.94
N THR A 47 -3.58 33.14 8.27
CA THR A 47 -4.33 32.14 9.02
C THR A 47 -5.75 32.62 9.23
N PHE A 48 -6.74 31.84 8.78
CA PHE A 48 -8.14 32.07 9.11
C PHE A 48 -8.49 31.29 10.39
N ALA A 49 -8.83 32.00 11.47
CA ALA A 49 -9.13 31.42 12.77
C ALA A 49 -10.33 32.15 13.41
N HIS A 50 -11.26 31.39 13.98
CA HIS A 50 -12.50 31.90 14.61
C HIS A 50 -13.41 32.79 13.71
N GLY A 51 -13.14 32.85 12.41
CA GLY A 51 -13.85 33.68 11.43
C GLY A 51 -13.00 34.83 10.87
N ASP A 52 -11.93 35.22 11.57
CA ASP A 52 -11.07 36.35 11.21
C ASP A 52 -9.79 35.91 10.46
N ALA A 53 -9.26 36.83 9.64
CA ALA A 53 -8.01 36.65 8.91
C ALA A 53 -6.84 37.29 9.68
N GLN A 54 -6.03 36.46 10.35
CA GLN A 54 -4.80 36.90 11.01
C GLN A 54 -3.61 36.76 10.05
N ARG A 55 -2.71 37.74 10.05
CA ARG A 55 -1.46 37.70 9.27
C ARG A 55 -0.29 37.45 10.21
N SER A 56 0.53 36.47 9.87
CA SER A 56 1.71 36.08 10.63
C SER A 56 2.86 35.73 9.69
N THR A 57 4.05 35.54 10.25
CA THR A 57 5.22 35.07 9.51
C THR A 57 5.63 33.73 10.11
N PHE A 58 5.60 32.67 9.29
CA PHE A 58 6.01 31.33 9.70
C PHE A 58 7.53 31.19 9.55
N ILE A 59 8.20 30.98 10.68
CA ILE A 59 9.61 30.59 10.74
C ILE A 59 9.70 29.08 10.47
N VAL A 60 10.48 28.68 9.46
CA VAL A 60 10.67 27.26 9.12
C VAL A 60 11.67 26.60 10.08
N ASP A 61 11.17 26.07 11.20
CA ASP A 61 11.95 25.25 12.14
C ASP A 61 11.73 23.74 11.90
N GLN A 62 12.75 22.92 12.16
CA GLN A 62 12.77 21.47 11.89
C GLN A 62 12.76 20.63 13.18
N ALA A 63 11.81 20.92 14.08
CA ALA A 63 11.59 20.12 15.28
C ALA A 63 10.86 18.79 14.97
N GLN A 64 11.60 17.67 14.96
CA GLN A 64 11.00 16.33 14.90
C GLN A 64 10.53 15.86 16.28
N ALA A 65 9.23 15.61 16.43
CA ALA A 65 8.68 14.97 17.62
C ALA A 65 9.10 13.49 17.70
N LYS A 66 9.71 13.09 18.81
CA LYS A 66 10.08 11.69 19.09
C LYS A 66 8.93 10.96 19.77
N SER A 67 8.15 10.20 19.01
CA SER A 67 7.29 9.14 19.56
C SER A 67 8.12 7.90 19.91
N ASN A 68 7.60 7.04 20.78
CA ASN A 68 8.11 5.69 20.97
C ASN A 68 7.45 4.76 19.91
N PRO A 69 8.20 4.19 18.94
CA PRO A 69 7.61 3.42 17.85
C PRO A 69 7.09 2.04 18.26
N ASP A 70 7.46 1.54 19.44
CA ASP A 70 7.17 0.16 19.86
C ASP A 70 5.90 0.05 20.75
N ALA A 71 5.30 1.19 21.12
CA ALA A 71 4.22 1.28 22.11
C ALA A 71 2.81 1.13 21.50
N VAL A 72 2.45 -0.09 21.09
CA VAL A 72 1.11 -0.43 20.56
C VAL A 72 0.02 -0.04 21.57
N THR A 73 -0.87 0.86 21.19
CA THR A 73 -1.98 1.34 22.05
C THR A 73 -3.30 1.20 21.30
N PRO A 74 -4.17 0.24 21.64
CA PRO A 74 -5.44 0.04 20.93
C PRO A 74 -6.41 1.21 21.08
N LEU A 75 -7.07 1.60 19.98
CA LEU A 75 -8.12 2.62 19.98
C LEU A 75 -9.27 2.29 20.94
N SER A 76 -9.40 3.09 22.02
CA SER A 76 -10.49 2.97 23.00
C SER A 76 -11.85 3.32 22.37
N GLN A 77 -12.94 3.08 23.10
CA GLN A 77 -14.27 3.47 22.62
C GLN A 77 -14.46 4.99 22.71
N GLU A 78 -14.15 5.58 23.86
CA GLU A 78 -14.15 7.02 24.13
C GLU A 78 -13.36 7.86 23.09
N VAL A 79 -12.18 7.39 22.68
CA VAL A 79 -11.36 8.08 21.66
C VAL A 79 -11.96 7.91 20.26
N TYR A 80 -12.62 6.79 19.95
CA TYR A 80 -13.35 6.63 18.68
C TYR A 80 -14.61 7.52 18.64
N ASP A 81 -15.38 7.58 19.73
CA ASP A 81 -16.64 8.34 19.79
C ASP A 81 -16.40 9.86 19.77
N SER A 82 -15.20 10.32 20.15
CA SER A 82 -14.77 11.73 20.06
C SER A 82 -14.06 12.09 18.75
N MET A 83 -13.77 11.13 17.86
CA MET A 83 -13.23 11.41 16.52
C MET A 83 -14.31 12.02 15.60
N PRO A 84 -13.96 13.01 14.74
CA PRO A 84 -14.85 13.46 13.68
C PRO A 84 -15.10 12.32 12.65
N PRO A 85 -16.25 12.29 11.95
CA PRO A 85 -16.64 11.16 11.09
C PRO A 85 -15.61 10.77 10.03
N SER A 86 -14.88 11.74 9.47
CA SER A 86 -13.82 11.48 8.50
C SER A 86 -12.66 10.66 9.07
N LEU A 87 -12.31 10.87 10.35
CA LEU A 87 -11.26 10.09 11.02
C LEU A 87 -11.78 8.75 11.54
N GLN A 88 -13.04 8.66 12.00
CA GLN A 88 -13.68 7.38 12.33
C GLN A 88 -13.62 6.39 11.14
N ARG A 89 -13.87 6.88 9.92
CA ARG A 89 -13.75 6.08 8.69
C ARG A 89 -12.33 5.61 8.36
N MET A 90 -11.29 6.25 8.90
CA MET A 90 -9.89 5.82 8.74
C MET A 90 -9.46 4.77 9.78
N THR A 91 -10.37 4.34 10.66
CA THR A 91 -10.15 3.25 11.62
C THR A 91 -10.67 1.91 11.06
N ILE A 92 -10.35 0.81 11.74
CA ILE A 92 -10.96 -0.51 11.51
C ILE A 92 -11.68 -1.00 12.77
N LYS A 93 -12.30 -0.06 13.49
CA LYS A 93 -12.97 -0.30 14.78
C LYS A 93 -13.98 -1.45 14.65
N GLY A 94 -13.83 -2.47 15.49
CA GLY A 94 -14.78 -3.58 15.57
C GLY A 94 -14.58 -4.71 14.55
N LYS A 95 -13.64 -4.59 13.62
CA LYS A 95 -13.41 -5.54 12.50
C LYS A 95 -12.58 -6.77 12.93
N THR A 96 -12.82 -7.92 12.31
CA THR A 96 -11.97 -9.12 12.40
C THR A 96 -10.91 -9.09 11.30
N VAL A 97 -9.63 -9.21 11.67
CA VAL A 97 -8.48 -9.05 10.76
C VAL A 97 -7.65 -10.32 10.69
N ILE A 98 -7.31 -10.76 9.47
CA ILE A 98 -6.31 -11.80 9.20
C ILE A 98 -5.05 -11.14 8.61
N VAL A 99 -3.85 -11.49 9.09
CA VAL A 99 -2.57 -11.05 8.50
C VAL A 99 -1.65 -12.26 8.26
N THR A 100 -1.15 -12.41 7.04
CA THR A 100 -0.22 -13.51 6.67
C THR A 100 1.23 -13.04 6.68
N GLY A 101 2.19 -13.92 7.02
CA GLY A 101 3.60 -13.56 7.18
C GLY A 101 3.84 -12.62 8.38
N ALA A 102 3.02 -12.76 9.43
CA ALA A 102 2.89 -11.78 10.50
C ALA A 102 3.70 -12.12 11.77
N ALA A 103 4.49 -13.19 11.78
CA ALA A 103 5.36 -13.51 12.92
C ALA A 103 6.55 -12.52 13.08
N ARG A 104 6.85 -11.72 12.05
CA ARG A 104 7.92 -10.71 12.07
C ARG A 104 7.77 -9.66 10.96
N GLY A 105 8.58 -8.60 11.02
CA GLY A 105 8.74 -7.65 9.92
C GLY A 105 7.45 -6.92 9.54
N LEU A 106 7.25 -6.70 8.24
CA LEU A 106 6.16 -5.86 7.72
C LEU A 106 4.76 -6.40 8.10
N GLY A 107 4.55 -7.71 8.06
CA GLY A 107 3.30 -8.34 8.50
C GLY A 107 3.01 -8.07 9.97
N ASN A 108 4.00 -8.22 10.85
CA ASN A 108 3.86 -7.91 12.27
C ASN A 108 3.56 -6.42 12.52
N MET A 109 4.26 -5.50 11.84
CA MET A 109 4.04 -4.06 12.02
C MET A 109 2.66 -3.61 11.54
N MET A 110 2.14 -4.18 10.45
CA MET A 110 0.76 -3.92 10.03
C MET A 110 -0.26 -4.55 10.98
N ALA A 111 0.02 -5.71 11.59
CA ALA A 111 -0.84 -6.26 12.63
C ALA A 111 -0.91 -5.36 13.88
N ARG A 112 0.20 -4.73 14.29
CA ARG A 112 0.20 -3.67 15.32
C ARG A 112 -0.69 -2.49 14.92
N ALA A 113 -0.51 -1.98 13.71
CA ALA A 113 -1.30 -0.87 13.18
C ALA A 113 -2.81 -1.17 13.15
N CYS A 114 -3.19 -2.41 12.83
CA CYS A 114 -4.57 -2.85 12.89
C CYS A 114 -5.13 -2.90 14.31
N ILE A 115 -4.34 -3.33 15.29
CA ILE A 115 -4.70 -3.30 16.72
C ILE A 115 -4.85 -1.85 17.21
N GLU A 116 -3.89 -0.98 16.90
CA GLU A 116 -3.93 0.46 17.16
C GLU A 116 -5.20 1.09 16.56
N ALA A 117 -5.53 0.75 15.31
CA ALA A 117 -6.73 1.22 14.61
C ALA A 117 -8.04 0.52 15.03
N GLY A 118 -8.04 -0.28 16.09
CA GLY A 118 -9.25 -0.78 16.76
C GLY A 118 -9.80 -2.12 16.28
N ALA A 119 -8.97 -2.99 15.68
CA ALA A 119 -9.33 -4.37 15.37
C ALA A 119 -9.92 -5.10 16.59
N LYS A 120 -11.04 -5.81 16.39
CA LYS A 120 -11.74 -6.56 17.43
C LYS A 120 -11.10 -7.92 17.71
N ASN A 121 -10.67 -8.59 16.65
CA ASN A 121 -9.96 -9.86 16.69
C ASN A 121 -8.81 -9.77 15.70
N MET A 122 -7.62 -10.22 16.11
CA MET A 122 -6.44 -10.31 15.25
C MET A 122 -6.07 -11.79 15.07
N ILE A 123 -5.91 -12.22 13.82
CA ILE A 123 -5.47 -13.58 13.50
C ILE A 123 -4.22 -13.48 12.63
N ILE A 124 -3.12 -14.07 13.09
CA ILE A 124 -1.86 -14.11 12.36
C ILE A 124 -1.57 -15.51 11.80
N PHE A 125 -1.18 -15.56 10.54
CA PHE A 125 -0.74 -16.78 9.84
C PHE A 125 0.76 -16.66 9.55
N ASP A 126 1.53 -17.68 9.88
CA ASP A 126 2.95 -17.77 9.53
C ASP A 126 3.43 -19.23 9.49
N ALA A 127 4.42 -19.52 8.67
CA ALA A 127 4.99 -20.86 8.52
C ALA A 127 6.01 -21.21 9.64
N ASN A 128 6.41 -20.24 10.48
CA ASN A 128 7.30 -20.46 11.61
C ASN A 128 6.52 -20.52 12.95
N PRO A 129 6.41 -21.69 13.61
CA PRO A 129 5.65 -21.82 14.85
C PRO A 129 6.20 -21.00 16.03
N GLU A 130 7.52 -21.00 16.23
CA GLU A 130 8.17 -20.36 17.39
C GLU A 130 8.01 -18.84 17.35
N LEU A 131 8.31 -18.23 16.21
CA LEU A 131 8.16 -16.78 15.99
C LEU A 131 6.68 -16.39 15.99
N GLY A 132 5.78 -17.23 15.45
CA GLY A 132 4.35 -16.97 15.43
C GLY A 132 3.73 -16.97 16.83
N VAL A 133 4.07 -17.94 17.68
CA VAL A 133 3.65 -17.99 19.09
C VAL A 133 4.19 -16.78 19.86
N ALA A 134 5.48 -16.45 19.69
CA ALA A 134 6.08 -15.28 20.34
C ALA A 134 5.40 -13.96 19.91
N SER A 135 5.12 -13.82 18.61
CA SER A 135 4.41 -12.68 18.02
C SER A 135 2.98 -12.55 18.56
N ALA A 136 2.20 -13.63 18.60
CA ALA A 136 0.82 -13.58 19.12
C ALA A 136 0.79 -13.20 20.61
N ALA A 137 1.67 -13.80 21.42
CA ALA A 137 1.75 -13.50 22.85
C ALA A 137 2.14 -12.05 23.12
N GLU A 138 3.09 -11.49 22.35
CA GLU A 138 3.52 -10.10 22.48
C GLU A 138 2.43 -9.12 22.01
N LEU A 139 1.83 -9.32 20.83
CA LEU A 139 0.72 -8.50 20.33
C LEU A 139 -0.47 -8.51 21.29
N HIS A 140 -0.84 -9.68 21.83
CA HIS A 140 -1.93 -9.79 22.81
C HIS A 140 -1.62 -9.03 24.10
N LYS A 141 -0.41 -9.19 24.65
CA LYS A 141 0.06 -8.45 25.83
C LYS A 141 0.05 -6.94 25.60
N ALA A 142 0.48 -6.49 24.43
CA ALA A 142 0.49 -5.07 24.07
C ALA A 142 -0.93 -4.46 24.02
N THR A 143 -1.97 -5.27 23.77
CA THR A 143 -3.37 -4.82 23.88
C THR A 143 -3.88 -4.65 25.32
N GLY A 144 -3.02 -4.87 26.32
CA GLY A 144 -3.42 -5.05 27.72
C GLY A 144 -4.20 -6.35 27.93
N SER A 145 -3.96 -7.38 27.10
CA SER A 145 -4.70 -8.65 27.05
C SER A 145 -6.21 -8.54 26.80
N LYS A 146 -6.67 -7.47 26.13
CA LYS A 146 -8.11 -7.20 25.88
C LYS A 146 -8.58 -7.64 24.50
N ILE A 147 -7.69 -7.71 23.51
CA ILE A 147 -8.02 -8.14 22.15
C ILE A 147 -7.53 -9.58 21.94
N PRO A 148 -8.37 -10.51 21.47
CA PRO A 148 -7.92 -11.83 21.04
C PRO A 148 -6.89 -11.72 19.92
N VAL A 149 -5.73 -12.35 20.11
CA VAL A 149 -4.71 -12.55 19.07
C VAL A 149 -4.46 -14.04 18.94
N GLU A 150 -4.76 -14.61 17.78
CA GLU A 150 -4.64 -16.06 17.53
C GLU A 150 -3.64 -16.33 16.42
N PHE A 151 -2.89 -17.43 16.53
CA PHE A 151 -1.84 -17.80 15.60
C PHE A 151 -2.11 -19.15 14.94
N PHE A 152 -2.01 -19.18 13.62
CA PHE A 152 -2.15 -20.38 12.79
C PHE A 152 -0.78 -20.72 12.15
N PRO A 153 -0.11 -21.82 12.56
CA PRO A 153 1.18 -22.26 12.03
C PRO A 153 1.01 -22.92 10.66
N ILE A 154 0.84 -22.11 9.61
CA ILE A 154 0.42 -22.55 8.28
C ILE A 154 1.36 -22.00 7.21
N ASP A 155 1.86 -22.91 6.37
CA ASP A 155 2.54 -22.57 5.13
C ASP A 155 1.48 -22.17 4.08
N VAL A 156 1.62 -20.98 3.49
CA VAL A 156 0.63 -20.46 2.54
C VAL A 156 0.49 -21.28 1.25
N ARG A 157 1.39 -22.25 1.01
CA ARG A 157 1.28 -23.21 -0.10
C ARG A 157 0.21 -24.28 0.14
N ASP A 158 -0.13 -24.59 1.39
CA ASP A 158 -1.13 -25.61 1.72
C ASP A 158 -2.54 -25.02 1.67
N ALA A 159 -3.16 -25.10 0.49
CA ALA A 159 -4.54 -24.67 0.28
C ALA A 159 -5.56 -25.40 1.19
N VAL A 160 -5.30 -26.65 1.59
CA VAL A 160 -6.22 -27.42 2.44
C VAL A 160 -6.14 -26.94 3.88
N ALA A 161 -4.94 -26.74 4.42
CA ALA A 161 -4.74 -26.14 5.74
C ALA A 161 -5.31 -24.71 5.81
N ILE A 162 -5.13 -23.92 4.74
CA ILE A 162 -5.76 -22.60 4.60
C ILE A 162 -7.30 -22.69 4.72
N GLU A 163 -7.94 -23.56 3.94
CA GLU A 163 -9.41 -23.67 3.95
C GLU A 163 -9.96 -24.18 5.28
N GLN A 164 -9.27 -25.13 5.92
CA GLN A 164 -9.61 -25.59 7.28
C GLN A 164 -9.49 -24.47 8.32
N ALA A 165 -8.40 -23.69 8.29
CA ALA A 165 -8.19 -22.59 9.23
C ALA A 165 -9.17 -21.44 9.04
N VAL A 166 -9.43 -21.01 7.80
CA VAL A 166 -10.42 -19.97 7.51
C VAL A 166 -11.83 -20.43 7.87
N THR A 167 -12.15 -21.73 7.75
CA THR A 167 -13.41 -22.31 8.25
C THR A 167 -13.50 -22.17 9.78
N ALA A 168 -12.51 -22.64 10.54
CA ALA A 168 -12.50 -22.54 12.00
C ALA A 168 -12.55 -21.09 12.52
N ILE A 169 -11.89 -20.15 11.82
CA ILE A 169 -11.98 -18.71 12.12
C ILE A 169 -13.41 -18.20 11.86
N THR A 170 -14.04 -18.64 10.77
CA THR A 170 -15.40 -18.23 10.37
C THR A 170 -16.46 -18.79 11.34
N GLU A 171 -16.32 -20.03 11.80
CA GLU A 171 -17.17 -20.63 12.84
C GLU A 171 -17.08 -19.88 14.18
N LYS A 172 -15.89 -19.38 14.54
CA LYS A 172 -15.61 -18.75 15.83
C LYS A 172 -15.89 -17.25 15.89
N TYR A 173 -15.63 -16.52 14.79
CA TYR A 173 -15.69 -15.05 14.74
C TYR A 173 -16.66 -14.49 13.69
N GLY A 174 -17.32 -15.36 12.92
CA GLY A 174 -17.93 -14.98 11.65
C GLY A 174 -16.88 -14.74 10.57
N ALA A 175 -17.32 -14.55 9.32
CA ALA A 175 -16.41 -14.27 8.20
C ALA A 175 -15.54 -13.03 8.52
N PRO A 176 -14.22 -13.06 8.23
CA PRO A 176 -13.32 -11.94 8.49
C PRO A 176 -13.73 -10.70 7.67
N ASP A 177 -13.41 -9.51 8.18
CA ASP A 177 -13.62 -8.24 7.47
C ASP A 177 -12.44 -7.88 6.56
N ILE A 178 -11.23 -8.23 7.01
CA ILE A 178 -9.97 -7.76 6.43
C ILE A 178 -8.98 -8.92 6.30
N LEU A 179 -8.31 -9.00 5.15
CA LEU A 179 -7.10 -9.80 4.94
C LEU A 179 -5.95 -8.87 4.51
N ILE A 180 -4.86 -8.86 5.26
CA ILE A 180 -3.58 -8.28 4.84
C ILE A 180 -2.65 -9.44 4.48
N ASN A 181 -2.45 -9.66 3.18
CA ASN A 181 -1.70 -10.79 2.66
C ASN A 181 -0.22 -10.38 2.49
N SER A 182 0.59 -10.59 3.53
CA SER A 182 2.00 -10.15 3.61
C SER A 182 3.02 -11.30 3.63
N ALA A 183 2.58 -12.56 3.53
CA ALA A 183 3.47 -13.69 3.34
C ALA A 183 4.30 -13.56 2.05
N GLY A 184 5.56 -13.97 2.10
CA GLY A 184 6.43 -13.97 0.94
C GLY A 184 7.91 -14.18 1.26
N ILE A 185 8.67 -14.58 0.25
CA ILE A 185 10.13 -14.65 0.25
C ILE A 185 10.73 -13.83 -0.89
N ALA A 186 12.00 -13.46 -0.77
CA ALA A 186 12.76 -12.78 -1.81
C ALA A 186 14.14 -13.42 -1.94
N ASP A 187 14.32 -14.23 -2.99
CA ASP A 187 15.64 -14.65 -3.43
C ASP A 187 16.26 -13.50 -4.26
N SER A 188 17.55 -13.23 -4.09
CA SER A 188 18.17 -12.01 -4.65
C SER A 188 19.68 -12.15 -4.84
N ASN A 189 20.22 -11.50 -5.87
CA ASN A 189 21.56 -11.70 -6.42
C ASN A 189 21.75 -13.11 -7.02
N ILE A 190 20.75 -13.56 -7.79
CA ILE A 190 20.76 -14.83 -8.53
C ILE A 190 20.53 -14.53 -10.02
N PRO A 191 21.58 -14.55 -10.86
CA PRO A 191 21.47 -14.38 -12.31
C PRO A 191 20.49 -15.39 -12.93
N ALA A 192 19.72 -14.94 -13.93
CA ALA A 192 18.61 -15.71 -14.48
C ALA A 192 19.04 -17.04 -15.11
N GLU A 193 20.24 -17.09 -15.70
CA GLU A 193 20.86 -18.29 -16.27
C GLU A 193 21.44 -19.27 -15.22
N LYS A 194 21.38 -18.89 -13.93
CA LYS A 194 21.82 -19.70 -12.77
C LYS A 194 20.68 -19.96 -11.78
N TYR A 195 19.45 -19.54 -12.09
CA TYR A 195 18.32 -19.65 -11.18
C TYR A 195 17.77 -21.08 -11.20
N ASP A 196 17.84 -21.78 -10.06
CA ASP A 196 17.39 -23.16 -9.95
C ASP A 196 15.85 -23.31 -10.10
N HIS A 197 15.44 -24.43 -10.69
CA HIS A 197 14.04 -24.72 -10.99
C HIS A 197 13.20 -25.06 -9.74
N GLU A 198 13.76 -25.67 -8.69
CA GLU A 198 13.06 -25.90 -7.43
C GLU A 198 12.89 -24.57 -6.67
N MET A 199 13.94 -23.74 -6.62
CA MET A 199 13.88 -22.39 -6.07
C MET A 199 12.83 -21.52 -6.79
N TRP A 200 12.78 -21.58 -8.13
CA TRP A 200 11.78 -20.85 -8.92
C TRP A 200 10.36 -21.31 -8.56
N ARG A 201 10.12 -22.64 -8.56
CA ARG A 201 8.82 -23.21 -8.16
C ARG A 201 8.43 -22.74 -6.76
N ARG A 202 9.32 -22.88 -5.77
CA ARG A 202 9.09 -22.50 -4.38
C ARG A 202 8.76 -21.02 -4.21
N LEU A 203 9.47 -20.11 -4.89
CA LEU A 203 9.22 -18.67 -4.77
C LEU A 203 7.87 -18.30 -5.37
N ILE A 204 7.54 -18.80 -6.57
CA ILE A 204 6.22 -18.60 -7.19
C ILE A 204 5.11 -19.18 -6.31
N ASP A 205 5.30 -20.38 -5.76
CA ASP A 205 4.29 -21.06 -4.95
C ASP A 205 3.99 -20.32 -3.64
N ILE A 206 5.01 -19.76 -2.97
CA ILE A 206 4.82 -18.92 -1.78
C ILE A 206 4.22 -17.54 -2.16
N ASN A 207 4.84 -16.82 -3.11
CA ASN A 207 4.52 -15.41 -3.36
C ASN A 207 3.25 -15.21 -4.20
N LEU A 208 2.97 -16.10 -5.14
CA LEU A 208 1.87 -15.97 -6.10
C LEU A 208 0.72 -16.93 -5.75
N ASN A 209 0.99 -18.23 -5.67
CA ASN A 209 -0.06 -19.22 -5.41
C ASN A 209 -0.63 -19.08 -3.99
N GLY A 210 0.21 -19.00 -2.96
CA GLY A 210 -0.24 -18.84 -1.58
C GLY A 210 -0.96 -17.50 -1.33
N SER A 211 -0.52 -16.42 -1.99
CA SER A 211 -1.26 -15.16 -2.00
C SER A 211 -2.66 -15.33 -2.61
N PHE A 212 -2.80 -16.09 -3.70
CA PHE A 212 -4.09 -16.40 -4.30
C PHE A 212 -4.95 -17.33 -3.44
N PHE A 213 -4.39 -18.40 -2.85
CA PHE A 213 -5.12 -19.36 -2.01
C PHE A 213 -5.71 -18.70 -0.77
N MET A 214 -4.93 -17.92 -0.02
CA MET A 214 -5.44 -17.14 1.13
C MET A 214 -6.51 -16.14 0.72
N SER A 215 -6.33 -15.45 -0.41
CA SER A 215 -7.32 -14.49 -0.92
C SER A 215 -8.61 -15.18 -1.36
N GLN A 216 -8.53 -16.35 -2.01
CA GLN A 216 -9.67 -17.15 -2.43
C GLN A 216 -10.44 -17.70 -1.24
N SER A 217 -9.76 -18.25 -0.23
CA SER A 217 -10.40 -18.82 0.95
C SER A 217 -11.13 -17.75 1.77
N VAL A 218 -10.49 -16.61 2.01
CA VAL A 218 -11.13 -15.46 2.68
C VAL A 218 -12.26 -14.87 1.84
N GLY A 219 -12.07 -14.73 0.52
CA GLY A 219 -13.10 -14.26 -0.41
C GLY A 219 -14.34 -15.16 -0.41
N LYS A 220 -14.16 -16.49 -0.45
CA LYS A 220 -15.25 -17.48 -0.29
C LYS A 220 -16.03 -17.25 1.01
N ALA A 221 -15.34 -17.07 2.13
CA ALA A 221 -15.98 -16.85 3.43
C ALA A 221 -16.78 -15.52 3.49
N MET A 222 -16.21 -14.43 2.95
CA MET A 222 -16.91 -13.14 2.83
C MET A 222 -18.18 -13.26 1.97
N MET A 223 -18.08 -13.88 0.79
CA MET A 223 -19.22 -14.09 -0.12
C MET A 223 -20.31 -14.97 0.50
N ALA A 224 -19.92 -16.08 1.14
CA ALA A 224 -20.86 -17.01 1.78
C ALA A 224 -21.64 -16.37 2.94
N ALA A 225 -21.03 -15.41 3.65
CA ALA A 225 -21.67 -14.62 4.69
C ALA A 225 -22.42 -13.38 4.16
N ASN A 226 -22.42 -13.14 2.84
CA ASN A 226 -22.87 -11.88 2.21
C ASN A 226 -22.29 -10.63 2.92
N LYS A 227 -20.99 -10.68 3.23
CA LYS A 227 -20.30 -9.68 4.03
C LYS A 227 -19.32 -8.86 3.18
N PRO A 228 -19.43 -7.52 3.14
CA PRO A 228 -18.44 -6.67 2.47
C PRO A 228 -17.08 -6.77 3.17
N GLY A 229 -16.00 -6.62 2.42
CA GLY A 229 -14.65 -6.89 2.94
C GLY A 229 -13.53 -6.17 2.21
N SER A 230 -12.32 -6.23 2.77
CA SER A 230 -11.13 -5.62 2.19
C SER A 230 -9.92 -6.55 2.21
N ILE A 231 -9.33 -6.77 1.03
CA ILE A 231 -8.13 -7.57 0.84
C ILE A 231 -6.99 -6.65 0.40
N VAL A 232 -5.91 -6.63 1.16
CA VAL A 232 -4.72 -5.83 0.93
C VAL A 232 -3.55 -6.77 0.64
N LEU A 233 -3.07 -6.80 -0.59
CA LEU A 233 -1.97 -7.66 -1.02
C LEU A 233 -0.64 -6.90 -0.91
N VAL A 234 0.35 -7.46 -0.22
CA VAL A 234 1.71 -6.89 -0.24
C VAL A 234 2.44 -7.38 -1.49
N ALA A 235 2.37 -6.56 -2.52
CA ALA A 235 3.14 -6.70 -3.75
C ALA A 235 4.59 -6.23 -3.54
N SER A 236 5.14 -5.45 -4.46
CA SER A 236 6.43 -4.74 -4.37
C SER A 236 6.58 -3.86 -5.60
N MET A 237 7.37 -2.77 -5.51
CA MET A 237 7.81 -2.04 -6.71
C MET A 237 8.50 -2.95 -7.74
N SER A 238 9.11 -4.06 -7.30
CA SER A 238 9.70 -5.11 -8.12
C SER A 238 8.70 -5.80 -9.07
N GLY A 239 7.39 -5.65 -8.85
CA GLY A 239 6.35 -6.08 -9.79
C GLY A 239 5.98 -5.03 -10.84
N SER A 240 6.70 -3.91 -10.90
CA SER A 240 6.49 -2.81 -11.85
C SER A 240 7.79 -2.26 -12.46
N ILE A 241 8.94 -2.42 -11.80
CA ILE A 241 10.27 -2.12 -12.34
C ILE A 241 11.23 -3.33 -12.24
N VAL A 242 12.37 -3.25 -12.91
CA VAL A 242 13.50 -4.18 -12.70
C VAL A 242 14.47 -3.56 -11.71
N ASN A 243 14.67 -4.23 -10.58
CA ASN A 243 15.59 -3.81 -9.52
C ASN A 243 17.05 -3.78 -9.98
N TYR A 244 17.85 -2.93 -9.34
CA TYR A 244 19.28 -2.80 -9.58
C TYR A 244 20.02 -2.59 -8.24
N PRO A 245 21.23 -3.14 -8.02
CA PRO A 245 22.02 -3.95 -8.96
C PRO A 245 21.62 -5.43 -9.06
N GLN A 246 20.77 -5.92 -8.15
CA GLN A 246 20.55 -7.35 -7.98
C GLN A 246 19.75 -8.03 -9.11
N GLU A 247 20.18 -9.23 -9.47
CA GLU A 247 19.39 -10.16 -10.27
C GLU A 247 18.38 -10.89 -9.37
N GLN A 248 17.09 -10.76 -9.69
CA GLN A 248 15.98 -11.35 -8.93
C GLN A 248 14.72 -11.55 -9.79
N SER A 249 14.90 -12.07 -11.01
CA SER A 249 13.83 -12.20 -12.03
C SER A 249 12.59 -12.94 -11.53
N CYS A 250 12.76 -14.02 -10.76
CA CYS A 250 11.65 -14.78 -10.17
C CYS A 250 10.83 -13.94 -9.18
N TYR A 251 11.49 -13.17 -8.31
CA TYR A 251 10.81 -12.28 -7.37
C TYR A 251 9.98 -11.24 -8.10
N ASN A 252 10.57 -10.58 -9.11
CA ASN A 252 9.91 -9.55 -9.90
C ASN A 252 8.67 -10.13 -10.61
N ALA A 253 8.82 -11.29 -11.26
CA ALA A 253 7.72 -12.00 -11.91
C ALA A 253 6.60 -12.37 -10.91
N SER A 254 6.94 -12.88 -9.72
CA SER A 254 5.97 -13.23 -8.68
C SER A 254 5.14 -12.02 -8.23
N LYS A 255 5.78 -10.87 -8.01
CA LYS A 255 5.12 -9.65 -7.53
C LYS A 255 4.35 -8.92 -8.64
N ALA A 256 4.79 -9.02 -9.90
CA ALA A 256 3.99 -8.59 -11.04
C ALA A 256 2.71 -9.44 -11.16
N GLY A 257 2.82 -10.75 -10.94
CA GLY A 257 1.67 -11.66 -10.83
C GLY A 257 0.69 -11.26 -9.73
N VAL A 258 1.18 -10.92 -8.53
CA VAL A 258 0.36 -10.41 -7.41
C VAL A 258 -0.40 -9.14 -7.78
N ILE A 259 0.27 -8.16 -8.41
CA ILE A 259 -0.38 -6.91 -8.86
C ILE A 259 -1.47 -7.19 -9.89
N GLN A 260 -1.23 -8.11 -10.82
CA GLN A 260 -2.17 -8.38 -11.90
C GLN A 260 -3.36 -9.23 -11.45
N PHE A 261 -3.17 -10.28 -10.64
CA PHE A 261 -4.31 -11.03 -10.11
C PHE A 261 -5.11 -10.18 -9.11
N GLY A 262 -4.47 -9.30 -8.33
CA GLY A 262 -5.17 -8.37 -7.45
C GLY A 262 -6.18 -7.49 -8.17
N LYS A 263 -5.87 -7.07 -9.41
CA LYS A 263 -6.80 -6.35 -10.30
C LYS A 263 -7.93 -7.25 -10.82
N SER A 264 -7.64 -8.51 -11.17
CA SER A 264 -8.68 -9.47 -11.58
C SER A 264 -9.68 -9.72 -10.45
N LEU A 265 -9.21 -10.05 -9.25
CA LEU A 265 -10.06 -10.28 -8.08
C LEU A 265 -10.86 -9.02 -7.71
N ALA A 266 -10.26 -7.84 -7.81
CA ALA A 266 -10.98 -6.57 -7.63
C ALA A 266 -12.15 -6.41 -8.59
N ALA A 267 -11.98 -6.74 -9.88
CA ALA A 267 -13.03 -6.63 -10.88
C ALA A 267 -14.08 -7.75 -10.75
N GLU A 268 -13.66 -8.97 -10.43
CA GLU A 268 -14.55 -10.13 -10.24
C GLU A 268 -15.43 -10.02 -8.98
N TRP A 269 -14.88 -9.44 -7.90
CA TRP A 269 -15.49 -9.47 -6.56
C TRP A 269 -16.11 -8.14 -6.11
N ALA A 270 -15.96 -7.05 -6.88
CA ALA A 270 -16.66 -5.79 -6.61
C ALA A 270 -18.20 -5.95 -6.50
N LYS A 271 -18.78 -6.93 -7.21
CA LYS A 271 -20.21 -7.29 -7.14
C LYS A 271 -20.66 -7.93 -5.81
N TYR A 272 -19.73 -8.18 -4.89
CA TYR A 272 -19.97 -8.69 -3.53
C TYR A 272 -19.53 -7.66 -2.46
N ASP A 273 -19.27 -6.41 -2.84
CA ASP A 273 -18.70 -5.36 -1.99
C ASP A 273 -17.36 -5.76 -1.33
N ILE A 274 -16.59 -6.64 -2.00
CA ILE A 274 -15.23 -7.01 -1.60
C ILE A 274 -14.24 -6.19 -2.43
N ARG A 275 -13.41 -5.39 -1.75
CA ARG A 275 -12.36 -4.58 -2.35
C ARG A 275 -11.03 -5.34 -2.31
N VAL A 276 -10.25 -5.28 -3.39
CA VAL A 276 -8.91 -5.88 -3.45
C VAL A 276 -7.92 -4.82 -3.94
N ASN A 277 -6.89 -4.50 -3.13
CA ASN A 277 -5.88 -3.50 -3.48
C ASN A 277 -4.47 -4.02 -3.15
N CYS A 278 -3.46 -3.52 -3.84
CA CYS A 278 -2.06 -3.85 -3.59
C CYS A 278 -1.31 -2.69 -2.94
N ILE A 279 -0.47 -3.00 -1.95
CA ILE A 279 0.63 -2.14 -1.51
C ILE A 279 1.89 -2.62 -2.22
N SER A 280 2.63 -1.72 -2.85
CA SER A 280 3.93 -2.01 -3.48
C SER A 280 5.05 -1.26 -2.76
N PRO A 281 5.67 -1.84 -1.72
CA PRO A 281 6.80 -1.23 -1.03
C PRO A 281 8.05 -1.13 -1.91
N GLY A 282 8.88 -0.13 -1.62
CA GLY A 282 10.26 -0.08 -2.09
C GLY A 282 11.21 -0.91 -1.21
N TYR A 283 12.46 -0.47 -1.10
CA TYR A 283 13.45 -1.12 -0.24
C TYR A 283 13.21 -0.79 1.24
N MET A 284 12.77 -1.79 2.00
CA MET A 284 12.43 -1.66 3.42
C MET A 284 13.57 -2.16 4.33
N ASP A 285 13.88 -1.44 5.41
CA ASP A 285 14.93 -1.78 6.38
C ASP A 285 14.43 -2.84 7.38
N THR A 286 14.23 -4.05 6.85
CA THR A 286 13.78 -5.23 7.61
C THR A 286 14.96 -6.07 8.07
N ALA A 287 14.74 -6.96 9.04
CA ALA A 287 15.73 -7.94 9.48
C ALA A 287 16.29 -8.83 8.34
N LEU A 288 15.54 -9.02 7.24
CA LEU A 288 16.03 -9.73 6.04
C LEU A 288 17.11 -8.93 5.29
N ASN A 289 16.95 -7.61 5.24
CA ASN A 289 17.88 -6.70 4.58
C ASN A 289 19.02 -6.23 5.50
N ASN A 290 18.86 -6.36 6.83
CA ASN A 290 19.86 -5.90 7.80
C ASN A 290 21.01 -6.90 8.02
N VAL A 291 21.71 -7.28 6.94
CA VAL A 291 22.92 -8.12 6.97
C VAL A 291 24.10 -7.42 6.29
N PRO A 292 25.35 -7.56 6.78
CA PRO A 292 26.51 -6.79 6.27
C PRO A 292 26.78 -6.98 4.76
N LYS A 293 26.46 -8.16 4.21
CA LYS A 293 26.62 -8.45 2.77
C LYS A 293 25.88 -7.46 1.88
N LEU A 294 24.79 -6.85 2.36
CA LEU A 294 23.94 -5.94 1.58
C LEU A 294 24.35 -4.46 1.71
N ASP A 295 25.31 -4.09 2.57
CA ASP A 295 25.57 -2.66 2.87
C ASP A 295 26.09 -1.85 1.67
N GLY A 296 26.73 -2.50 0.69
CA GLY A 296 27.04 -1.90 -0.61
C GLY A 296 25.77 -1.63 -1.44
N GLN A 297 24.85 -2.59 -1.48
CA GLN A 297 23.58 -2.47 -2.21
C GLN A 297 22.66 -1.43 -1.56
N LYS A 298 22.56 -1.41 -0.22
CA LYS A 298 21.83 -0.38 0.55
C LYS A 298 22.29 1.04 0.22
N LYS A 299 23.58 1.25 -0.08
CA LYS A 299 24.09 2.58 -0.50
C LYS A 299 23.53 2.96 -1.88
N MET A 300 23.58 2.04 -2.84
CA MET A 300 23.06 2.30 -4.20
C MET A 300 21.54 2.47 -4.21
N TRP A 301 20.79 1.61 -3.51
CA TRP A 301 19.35 1.75 -3.30
C TRP A 301 18.98 3.14 -2.75
N LYS A 302 19.64 3.57 -1.66
CA LYS A 302 19.42 4.89 -1.07
C LYS A 302 19.81 6.06 -1.98
N SER A 303 20.80 5.91 -2.87
CA SER A 303 21.15 6.93 -3.86
C SER A 303 20.19 7.02 -5.04
N MET A 304 19.38 5.97 -5.27
CA MET A 304 18.35 5.92 -6.32
C MET A 304 16.96 6.30 -5.80
N THR A 305 16.67 6.11 -4.50
CA THR A 305 15.45 6.62 -3.85
C THR A 305 15.52 8.14 -3.65
N PRO A 306 14.58 8.96 -4.17
CA PRO A 306 14.54 10.41 -3.96
C PRO A 306 14.53 10.86 -2.49
N GLN A 307 13.91 10.10 -1.57
CA GLN A 307 13.98 10.37 -0.12
C GLN A 307 15.34 10.02 0.54
N GLY A 308 16.34 9.54 -0.20
CA GLY A 308 17.69 9.25 0.31
C GLY A 308 17.80 8.11 1.34
N ARG A 309 16.71 7.36 1.56
CA ARG A 309 16.55 6.41 2.67
C ARG A 309 15.91 5.09 2.23
N LEU A 310 16.02 4.09 3.09
CA LEU A 310 15.15 2.91 3.05
C LEU A 310 13.82 3.23 3.75
N GLY A 311 12.76 2.52 3.41
CA GLY A 311 11.52 2.55 4.17
C GLY A 311 11.69 1.88 5.53
N ALA A 312 11.26 2.52 6.61
CA ALA A 312 11.18 1.92 7.94
C ALA A 312 10.04 0.89 7.98
N VAL A 313 10.13 -0.11 8.85
CA VAL A 313 9.15 -1.22 8.91
C VAL A 313 7.72 -0.78 9.21
N ASN A 314 7.54 0.42 9.77
CA ASN A 314 6.26 1.04 10.08
C ASN A 314 5.76 2.08 9.03
N ASP A 315 6.53 2.42 7.98
CA ASP A 315 6.07 3.34 6.92
C ASP A 315 4.79 2.82 6.22
N LEU A 316 4.57 1.50 6.20
CA LEU A 316 3.40 0.87 5.59
C LEU A 316 2.13 0.93 6.45
N ASN A 317 2.26 1.18 7.75
CA ASN A 317 1.19 0.97 8.74
C ASN A 317 -0.07 1.80 8.43
N GLY A 318 0.10 3.10 8.17
CA GLY A 318 -1.02 3.99 7.85
C GLY A 318 -1.71 3.63 6.53
N LEU A 319 -0.95 3.17 5.52
CA LEU A 319 -1.51 2.75 4.23
C LEU A 319 -2.26 1.42 4.34
N ALA A 320 -1.76 0.48 5.14
CA ALA A 320 -2.43 -0.80 5.40
C ALA A 320 -3.77 -0.60 6.10
N VAL A 321 -3.81 0.23 7.16
CA VAL A 321 -5.05 0.61 7.84
C VAL A 321 -5.98 1.36 6.89
N PHE A 322 -5.50 2.36 6.15
CA PHE A 322 -6.33 3.12 5.20
C PHE A 322 -6.99 2.22 4.15
N LEU A 323 -6.22 1.34 3.48
CA LEU A 323 -6.76 0.42 2.47
C LEU A 323 -7.72 -0.61 3.08
N SER A 324 -7.54 -0.98 4.35
CA SER A 324 -8.47 -1.86 5.09
C SER A 324 -9.73 -1.15 5.59
N SER A 325 -9.71 0.18 5.71
CA SER A 325 -10.76 1.00 6.32
C SER A 325 -11.81 1.52 5.33
N ASP A 326 -12.95 1.99 5.86
CA ASP A 326 -14.04 2.58 5.09
C ASP A 326 -13.68 3.96 4.46
N ALA A 327 -12.51 4.53 4.77
CA ALA A 327 -11.97 5.70 4.08
C ALA A 327 -11.50 5.38 2.65
N SER A 328 -11.17 4.12 2.34
CA SER A 328 -10.82 3.65 1.00
C SER A 328 -11.97 2.91 0.31
N ALA A 329 -13.22 3.10 0.75
CA ALA A 329 -14.40 2.37 0.26
C ALA A 329 -14.65 2.47 -1.27
N TYR A 330 -14.14 3.52 -1.94
CA TYR A 330 -14.22 3.66 -3.41
C TYR A 330 -12.93 3.22 -4.15
N MET A 331 -11.99 2.57 -3.45
CA MET A 331 -10.75 2.03 -4.03
C MET A 331 -10.80 0.51 -4.10
N THR A 332 -10.75 -0.02 -5.31
CA THR A 332 -10.50 -1.44 -5.62
C THR A 332 -9.66 -1.52 -6.90
N GLY A 333 -8.80 -2.52 -7.03
CA GLY A 333 -7.88 -2.71 -8.15
C GLY A 333 -6.66 -1.79 -8.16
N ALA A 334 -6.48 -0.95 -7.13
CA ALA A 334 -5.35 -0.03 -7.05
C ALA A 334 -4.04 -0.78 -6.71
N ASN A 335 -2.93 -0.34 -7.30
CA ASN A 335 -1.58 -0.68 -6.84
C ASN A 335 -0.91 0.59 -6.32
N VAL A 336 -0.77 0.71 -5.00
CA VAL A 336 -0.23 1.90 -4.35
C VAL A 336 1.26 1.70 -4.08
N ALA A 337 2.11 2.41 -4.82
CA ALA A 337 3.54 2.45 -4.57
C ALA A 337 3.86 3.23 -3.29
N ILE A 338 4.77 2.70 -2.48
CA ILE A 338 5.28 3.33 -1.25
C ILE A 338 6.77 3.00 -1.10
N ASP A 339 7.58 3.70 -1.88
CA ASP A 339 8.96 3.35 -2.23
C ASP A 339 9.97 4.50 -2.03
N GLY A 340 9.52 5.60 -1.42
CA GLY A 340 10.33 6.83 -1.28
C GLY A 340 10.55 7.60 -2.60
N GLY A 341 9.79 7.28 -3.66
CA GLY A 341 9.88 7.85 -5.00
C GLY A 341 10.75 7.04 -5.97
N TYR A 342 11.19 5.83 -5.62
CA TYR A 342 12.14 5.04 -6.41
C TYR A 342 11.65 4.76 -7.84
N THR A 343 10.34 4.56 -8.04
CA THR A 343 9.72 4.28 -9.35
C THR A 343 9.38 5.52 -10.19
N LEU A 344 9.90 6.70 -9.84
CA LEU A 344 9.69 7.94 -10.59
C LEU A 344 10.71 8.19 -11.72
N TYR A 345 11.70 7.30 -11.88
CA TYR A 345 12.81 7.40 -12.84
C TYR A 345 12.92 6.13 -13.70
#